data_AF-A0A8D8S714-F1
#
_entry.id   AF-A0A8D8S714-F1
#
_cell.length_a   1.000
_cell.length_b   1.000
_cell.length_c   1.000
_cell.angle_alpha   90.00
_cell.angle_beta   90.00
_cell.angle_gamma   90.00
#
_symmetry.space_group_name_H-M   'P 1'
#
loop_
_entity.id
_entity.type
_entity.pdbx_description
1 polymer ?
#
loop_
_entity_poly.entity_id
_entity_poly.type
_entity_poly.pdbx_seq_one_letter_code
_entity_poly.pdbx_strand_id
1 'polypeptide(L)'
;MRVLQSPMEIITGNKVATAVALGAAAVVGYCIYFDNKRRSDPLFKEKLKERRRKNRELLQQKNKRGIPDLKDHSAVQQYFLQEIQLGETLLAAGDLENGVEHLANALTVCGQPNQLLGVLQQTLPPNVFNALIEKLPQAGMRLAGEPSAADDLGLE
;
A
#
# COMPACT_ATOMS: atom_id res chain seq x y z
N MET A 1 79.33 -0.73 24.39
CA MET A 1 78.30 -0.74 23.33
C MET A 1 78.74 -1.64 22.18
N ARG A 2 78.15 -2.83 22.06
CA ARG A 2 78.15 -3.61 20.81
C ARG A 2 76.71 -4.02 20.58
N VAL A 3 76.04 -3.33 19.65
CA VAL A 3 74.72 -3.67 19.17
C VAL A 3 74.88 -4.91 18.30
N LEU A 4 74.55 -6.08 18.84
CA LEU A 4 74.45 -7.32 18.08
C LEU A 4 73.16 -7.28 17.27
N GLN A 5 73.31 -6.92 16.01
CA GLN A 5 72.29 -6.90 14.98
C GLN A 5 71.95 -8.36 14.62
N SER A 6 70.71 -8.78 14.91
CA SER A 6 70.14 -10.05 14.44
C SER A 6 69.97 -10.03 12.92
N PRO A 7 70.42 -11.05 12.16
CA PRO A 7 70.18 -11.12 10.73
C PRO A 7 68.69 -11.39 10.46
N MET A 8 68.04 -10.39 9.88
CA MET A 8 66.74 -10.52 9.23
C MET A 8 66.92 -11.49 8.05
N GLU A 9 66.41 -12.71 8.18
CA GLU A 9 66.45 -13.69 7.08
C GLU A 9 65.79 -13.10 5.83
N ILE A 10 66.57 -12.96 4.75
CA ILE A 10 66.09 -12.51 3.45
C ILE A 10 65.23 -13.64 2.87
N ILE A 11 63.92 -13.44 2.93
CA ILE A 11 62.91 -14.36 2.42
C ILE A 11 63.02 -14.42 0.88
N THR A 12 63.48 -15.56 0.35
CA THR A 12 63.55 -15.86 -1.09
C THR A 12 62.22 -15.54 -1.79
N GLY A 13 62.24 -14.90 -2.96
CA GLY A 13 61.05 -14.34 -3.64
C GLY A 13 59.81 -15.25 -3.73
N ASN A 14 59.99 -16.57 -3.85
CA ASN A 14 58.88 -17.54 -3.86
C ASN A 14 58.15 -17.64 -2.51
N LYS A 15 58.86 -17.48 -1.39
CA LYS A 15 58.29 -17.46 -0.04
C LYS A 15 57.50 -16.16 0.22
N VAL A 16 57.94 -15.04 -0.36
CA VAL A 16 57.18 -13.77 -0.32
C VAL A 16 55.92 -13.87 -1.18
N ALA A 17 56.03 -14.40 -2.40
CA ALA A 17 54.88 -14.56 -3.29
C ALA A 17 53.79 -15.47 -2.69
N THR A 18 54.19 -16.57 -2.04
CA THR A 18 53.27 -17.48 -1.33
C THR A 18 52.63 -16.82 -0.12
N ALA A 19 53.38 -16.05 0.68
CA ALA A 19 52.82 -15.32 1.82
C ALA A 19 51.78 -14.26 1.38
N VAL A 20 52.05 -13.51 0.31
CA VAL A 20 51.12 -12.52 -0.25
C VAL A 20 49.86 -13.19 -0.79
N ALA A 21 49.99 -14.31 -1.51
CA ALA A 21 48.85 -15.05 -2.05
C ALA A 21 47.93 -15.58 -0.95
N LEU A 22 48.50 -16.14 0.13
CA LEU A 22 47.75 -16.61 1.29
C LEU A 22 47.06 -15.47 2.04
N GLY A 23 47.76 -14.35 2.24
CA GLY A 23 47.19 -13.16 2.85
C GLY A 23 46.02 -12.59 2.05
N ALA A 24 46.16 -12.47 0.72
CA ALA A 24 45.09 -11.99 -0.16
C ALA A 24 43.88 -12.93 -0.14
N ALA A 25 44.09 -14.25 -0.19
CA ALA A 25 43.01 -15.23 -0.12
C ALA A 25 42.26 -15.17 1.23
N ALA A 26 42.98 -14.99 2.34
CA ALA A 26 42.36 -14.83 3.66
C ALA A 26 41.51 -13.55 3.74
N VAL A 27 41.99 -12.43 3.20
CA VAL A 27 41.24 -11.17 3.16
C VAL A 27 40.00 -11.29 2.28
N VAL A 28 40.11 -11.87 1.08
CA VAL A 28 38.97 -12.09 0.18
C VAL A 28 37.95 -13.04 0.82
N GLY A 29 38.41 -14.14 1.43
CA GLY A 29 37.56 -15.08 2.16
C GLY A 29 36.83 -14.39 3.33
N TYR A 30 37.53 -13.53 4.07
CA TYR A 30 36.93 -12.74 5.15
C TYR A 30 35.91 -11.72 4.62
N CYS A 31 36.20 -11.04 3.51
CA CYS A 31 35.27 -10.13 2.85
C CYS A 31 33.99 -10.84 2.38
N ILE A 32 34.10 -12.04 1.80
CA ILE A 32 32.94 -12.85 1.38
C ILE A 32 32.11 -13.29 2.60
N TYR A 33 32.77 -13.77 3.66
CA TYR A 33 32.09 -14.16 4.89
C TYR A 33 31.33 -12.99 5.52
N PHE A 34 31.95 -11.80 5.58
CA PHE A 34 31.35 -10.62 6.19
C PHE A 34 30.25 -9.98 5.33
N ASP A 35 30.41 -9.91 4.01
CA ASP A 35 29.34 -9.42 3.10
C ASP A 35 28.11 -10.35 3.16
N ASN A 36 28.31 -11.67 3.26
CA ASN A 36 27.21 -12.61 3.45
C ASN A 36 26.51 -12.40 4.80
N LYS A 37 27.28 -12.23 5.89
CA LYS A 37 26.74 -11.96 7.24
C LYS A 37 26.03 -10.61 7.33
N ARG A 38 26.46 -9.62 6.54
CA ARG A 38 25.82 -8.30 6.47
C ARG A 38 24.55 -8.30 5.61
N ARG A 39 24.46 -9.14 4.58
CA ARG A 39 23.28 -9.25 3.69
C ARG A 39 22.22 -10.22 4.19
N SER A 40 22.53 -11.04 5.19
CA SER A 40 21.60 -11.98 5.83
C SER A 40 20.77 -11.31 6.93
N ASP A 41 20.11 -10.19 6.62
CA ASP A 41 19.20 -9.54 7.58
C ASP A 41 17.77 -10.13 7.42
N PRO A 42 17.33 -11.04 8.32
CA PRO A 42 16.05 -11.73 8.18
C PRO A 42 14.85 -10.77 8.27
N LEU A 43 15.02 -9.67 9.01
CA LEU A 43 13.98 -8.66 9.25
C LEU A 43 13.51 -7.96 7.97
N PHE A 44 14.39 -7.72 7.00
CA PHE A 44 13.98 -7.07 5.75
C PHE A 44 13.15 -8.01 4.85
N LYS A 45 13.53 -9.29 4.80
CA LYS A 45 12.80 -10.32 4.04
C LYS A 45 11.43 -10.60 4.67
N GLU A 46 11.34 -10.60 5.99
CA GLU A 46 10.06 -10.72 6.69
C GLU A 46 9.16 -9.52 6.43
N LYS A 47 9.67 -8.29 6.53
CA LYS A 47 8.91 -7.08 6.17
C LYS A 47 8.43 -7.11 4.72
N LEU A 48 9.23 -7.59 3.78
CA LEU A 48 8.79 -7.75 2.38
C LEU A 48 7.71 -8.83 2.24
N LYS A 49 7.85 -9.96 2.92
CA LYS A 49 6.85 -11.04 2.91
C LYS A 49 5.53 -10.57 3.53
N GLU A 50 5.60 -9.84 4.63
CA GLU A 50 4.46 -9.24 5.31
C GLU A 50 3.77 -8.20 4.43
N ARG A 51 4.51 -7.30 3.79
CA ARG A 51 3.95 -6.33 2.81
C ARG A 51 3.27 -7.03 1.65
N ARG A 52 3.86 -8.11 1.11
CA ARG A 52 3.24 -8.93 0.05
C ARG A 52 1.98 -9.63 0.54
N ARG A 53 1.97 -10.13 1.78
CA ARG A 53 0.78 -10.78 2.38
C ARG A 53 -0.35 -9.78 2.54
N LYS A 54 -0.09 -8.63 3.15
CA LYS A 54 -1.05 -7.53 3.31
C LYS A 54 -1.60 -7.06 1.95
N ASN A 55 -0.74 -6.88 0.94
CA ASN A 55 -1.23 -6.48 -0.38
C ASN A 55 -2.10 -7.56 -1.04
N ARG A 56 -1.75 -8.85 -0.89
CA ARG A 56 -2.59 -9.96 -1.36
C ARG A 56 -3.93 -10.01 -0.64
N GLU A 57 -3.95 -9.81 0.68
CA GLU A 57 -5.18 -9.74 1.48
C GLU A 57 -6.07 -8.57 1.01
N LEU A 58 -5.49 -7.38 0.78
CA LEU A 58 -6.22 -6.23 0.24
C LEU A 58 -6.75 -6.47 -1.18
N LEU A 59 -5.97 -7.08 -2.06
CA LEU A 59 -6.42 -7.45 -3.41
C LEU A 59 -7.53 -8.50 -3.36
N GLN A 60 -7.41 -9.50 -2.48
CA GLN A 60 -8.47 -10.49 -2.26
C GLN A 60 -9.73 -9.83 -1.70
N GLN A 61 -9.60 -8.87 -0.79
CA GLN A 61 -10.73 -8.14 -0.23
C GLN A 61 -11.41 -7.26 -1.29
N LYS A 62 -10.63 -6.58 -2.15
CA LYS A 62 -11.16 -5.86 -3.31
C LYS A 62 -11.87 -6.79 -4.30
N ASN A 63 -11.29 -7.95 -4.59
CA ASN A 63 -11.87 -8.94 -5.49
C ASN A 63 -13.15 -9.57 -4.90
N LYS A 64 -13.18 -9.81 -3.58
CA LYS A 64 -14.40 -10.23 -2.86
C LYS A 64 -15.51 -9.18 -2.93
N ARG A 65 -15.14 -7.90 -2.90
CA ARG A 65 -16.07 -6.77 -3.09
C ARG A 65 -16.44 -6.53 -4.56
N GLY A 66 -15.93 -7.34 -5.50
CA GLY A 66 -16.23 -7.23 -6.92
C GLY A 66 -15.70 -5.95 -7.60
N ILE A 67 -14.85 -5.17 -6.93
CA ILE A 67 -14.40 -3.87 -7.43
C ILE A 67 -13.45 -4.10 -8.62
N PRO A 68 -13.79 -3.65 -9.85
CA PRO A 68 -12.98 -3.84 -11.04
C PRO A 68 -11.68 -3.02 -10.99
N ASP A 69 -10.73 -3.31 -11.89
CA ASP A 69 -9.57 -2.45 -12.06
C ASP A 69 -10.01 -1.07 -12.58
N LEU A 70 -9.69 -0.01 -11.84
CA LEU A 70 -10.09 1.37 -12.16
C LEU A 70 -9.49 1.86 -13.48
N LYS A 71 -8.51 1.16 -14.05
CA LYS A 71 -7.93 1.44 -15.37
C LYS A 71 -8.84 1.04 -16.52
N ASP A 72 -9.76 0.10 -16.31
CA ASP A 72 -10.71 -0.33 -17.33
C ASP A 72 -12.04 0.41 -17.15
N HIS A 73 -12.23 1.46 -17.95
CA HIS A 73 -13.45 2.25 -17.95
C HIS A 73 -14.70 1.42 -18.23
N SER A 74 -14.59 0.35 -19.03
CA SER A 74 -15.75 -0.50 -19.37
C SER A 74 -16.19 -1.35 -18.18
N ALA A 75 -15.24 -1.96 -17.46
CA ALA A 75 -15.51 -2.74 -16.27
C ALA A 75 -16.01 -1.88 -15.11
N VAL A 76 -15.43 -0.68 -14.91
CA VAL A 76 -15.90 0.29 -13.91
C VAL A 76 -17.34 0.71 -14.19
N GLN A 77 -17.70 0.97 -15.44
CA GLN A 77 -19.06 1.35 -15.81
C GLN A 77 -20.05 0.20 -15.57
N GLN A 78 -19.68 -1.05 -15.88
CA GLN A 78 -20.53 -2.21 -15.60
C GLN A 78 -20.74 -2.41 -14.09
N TYR A 79 -19.67 -2.33 -13.29
CA TYR A 79 -19.76 -2.40 -11.84
C TYR A 79 -20.63 -1.28 -11.27
N PHE A 80 -20.47 -0.05 -11.76
CA PHE A 80 -21.29 1.08 -11.36
C PHE A 80 -22.78 0.81 -11.61
N LEU A 81 -23.15 0.40 -12.82
CA LEU A 81 -24.55 0.12 -13.16
C LEU A 81 -25.11 -1.04 -12.34
N GLN A 82 -24.29 -2.08 -12.12
CA GLN A 82 -24.67 -3.23 -11.31
C GLN A 82 -24.96 -2.83 -9.87
N GLU A 83 -24.07 -2.06 -9.23
CA GLU A 83 -24.25 -1.60 -7.85
C GLU A 83 -25.47 -0.67 -7.70
N ILE A 84 -25.70 0.24 -8.64
CA ILE A 84 -26.91 1.09 -8.63
C ILE A 84 -28.18 0.22 -8.70
N GLN A 85 -28.22 -0.75 -9.62
CA GLN A 85 -29.37 -1.62 -9.79
C GLN A 85 -29.61 -2.49 -8.55
N LEU A 86 -28.55 -3.05 -7.96
CA LEU A 86 -28.63 -3.86 -6.75
C LEU A 86 -29.13 -3.01 -5.57
N GLY A 87 -28.58 -1.80 -5.41
CA GLY A 87 -29.05 -0.82 -4.44
C GLY A 87 -30.54 -0.50 -4.60
N GLU A 88 -30.99 -0.21 -5.81
CA GLU A 88 -32.40 0.09 -6.10
C GLU A 88 -33.33 -1.10 -5.79
N THR A 89 -32.93 -2.32 -6.14
CA THR A 89 -33.72 -3.52 -5.81
C THR A 89 -33.83 -3.77 -4.31
N LEU A 90 -32.75 -3.54 -3.55
CA LEU A 90 -32.76 -3.65 -2.09
C LEU A 90 -33.61 -2.57 -1.44
N LEU A 91 -33.54 -1.34 -1.94
CA LEU A 91 -34.40 -0.25 -1.51
C LEU A 91 -35.88 -0.55 -1.79
N ALA A 92 -36.21 -1.11 -2.96
CA ALA A 92 -37.56 -1.53 -3.30
C ALA A 92 -38.05 -2.70 -2.42
N ALA A 93 -37.15 -3.57 -1.96
CA ALA A 93 -37.44 -4.64 -1.01
C ALA A 93 -37.59 -4.14 0.45
N GLY A 94 -37.31 -2.86 0.72
CA GLY A 94 -37.36 -2.25 2.05
C GLY A 94 -36.06 -2.37 2.85
N ASP A 95 -35.00 -2.90 2.26
CA ASP A 95 -33.67 -3.00 2.88
C ASP A 95 -32.86 -1.73 2.63
N LEU A 96 -33.10 -0.74 3.48
CA LEU A 96 -32.47 0.58 3.39
C LEU A 96 -30.97 0.53 3.63
N GLU A 97 -30.51 -0.29 4.57
CA GLU A 97 -29.11 -0.27 4.99
C GLU A 97 -28.19 -0.84 3.91
N ASN A 98 -28.53 -2.02 3.36
CA ASN A 98 -27.75 -2.62 2.28
C ASN A 98 -27.93 -1.87 0.96
N GLY A 99 -29.14 -1.35 0.67
CA GLY A 99 -29.41 -0.59 -0.55
C GLY A 99 -28.57 0.69 -0.64
N VAL A 100 -28.46 1.41 0.47
CA VAL A 100 -27.60 2.60 0.59
C VAL A 100 -26.11 2.24 0.49
N GLU A 101 -25.68 1.10 1.02
CA GLU A 101 -24.29 0.63 0.92
C GLU A 101 -23.87 0.42 -0.54
N HIS A 102 -24.68 -0.26 -1.35
CA HIS A 102 -24.40 -0.47 -2.78
C HIS A 102 -24.39 0.86 -3.56
N LEU A 103 -25.29 1.79 -3.27
CA LEU A 103 -25.26 3.14 -3.85
C LEU A 103 -23.99 3.91 -3.47
N ALA A 104 -23.55 3.82 -2.21
CA ALA A 104 -22.31 4.44 -1.75
C ALA A 104 -21.08 3.86 -2.46
N ASN A 105 -21.02 2.53 -2.61
CA ASN A 105 -19.96 1.85 -3.36
C ASN A 105 -19.89 2.31 -4.82
N ALA A 106 -21.05 2.44 -5.49
CA ALA A 106 -21.13 2.96 -6.86
C ALA A 106 -20.57 4.40 -6.96
N LEU A 107 -20.86 5.24 -5.97
CA LEU A 107 -20.34 6.61 -5.90
C LEU A 107 -18.81 6.66 -5.75
N THR A 108 -18.19 5.70 -5.04
CA THR A 108 -16.71 5.67 -4.89
C THR A 108 -15.94 5.42 -6.18
N VAL A 109 -16.56 4.77 -7.16
CA VAL A 109 -15.92 4.48 -8.45
C VAL A 109 -16.19 5.56 -9.50
N CYS A 110 -17.10 6.50 -9.20
CA CYS A 110 -17.41 7.62 -10.08
C CYS A 110 -16.32 8.70 -10.05
N GLY A 111 -15.88 9.14 -11.23
CA GLY A 111 -14.95 10.27 -11.36
C GLY A 111 -15.59 11.65 -11.07
N GLN A 112 -16.92 11.74 -11.06
CA GLN A 112 -17.67 12.99 -10.87
C GLN A 112 -18.86 12.79 -9.91
N PRO A 113 -18.63 12.77 -8.59
CA PRO A 113 -19.67 12.50 -7.61
C PRO A 113 -20.76 13.59 -7.55
N ASN A 114 -20.41 14.87 -7.74
CA ASN A 114 -21.35 15.99 -7.60
C ASN A 114 -22.49 15.94 -8.63
N GLN A 115 -22.19 15.54 -9.87
CA GLN A 115 -23.20 15.44 -10.92
C GLN A 115 -24.17 14.27 -10.63
N LEU A 116 -23.63 13.13 -10.22
CA LEU A 116 -24.44 11.95 -9.93
C LEU A 116 -25.26 12.14 -8.64
N LEU A 117 -24.72 12.84 -7.64
CA LEU A 117 -25.42 13.16 -6.41
C LEU A 117 -26.67 14.02 -6.67
N GLY A 118 -26.57 14.98 -7.60
CA GLY A 118 -27.72 15.79 -8.03
C GLY A 118 -28.81 14.96 -8.71
N VAL A 119 -28.45 13.94 -9.50
CA VAL A 119 -29.40 13.01 -10.10
C VAL A 119 -30.05 12.13 -9.03
N LEU A 120 -29.24 11.55 -8.14
CA LEU A 120 -29.72 10.71 -7.04
C LEU A 120 -30.68 11.46 -6.11
N GLN A 121 -30.47 12.76 -5.89
CA GLN A 121 -31.38 13.59 -5.10
C GLN A 121 -32.77 13.72 -5.74
N GLN A 122 -32.86 13.67 -7.08
CA GLN A 122 -34.13 13.77 -7.80
C GLN A 122 -34.84 12.42 -7.93
N THR A 123 -34.09 11.31 -7.90
CA THR A 123 -34.64 9.96 -8.09
C THR A 123 -34.94 9.24 -6.79
N LEU A 124 -34.29 9.59 -5.68
CA LEU A 124 -34.45 8.93 -4.39
C LEU A 124 -35.35 9.71 -3.43
N PRO A 125 -36.16 9.03 -2.61
CA PRO A 125 -36.88 9.67 -1.51
C PRO A 125 -35.91 10.31 -0.50
N PRO A 126 -36.30 11.43 0.15
CA PRO A 126 -35.41 12.19 1.04
C PRO A 126 -34.86 11.36 2.21
N ASN A 127 -35.63 10.38 2.70
CA ASN A 127 -35.22 9.49 3.79
C ASN A 127 -34.03 8.60 3.40
N VAL A 128 -33.97 8.14 2.15
CA VAL A 128 -32.88 7.30 1.64
C VAL A 128 -31.64 8.14 1.35
N PHE A 129 -31.85 9.32 0.77
CA PHE A 129 -30.76 10.25 0.46
C PHE A 129 -30.02 10.71 1.72
N ASN A 130 -30.73 11.01 2.81
CA ASN A 130 -30.10 11.39 4.08
C ASN A 130 -29.25 10.26 4.66
N ALA A 131 -29.73 9.01 4.62
CA ALA A 131 -28.95 7.85 5.05
C ALA A 131 -27.70 7.64 4.19
N LEU A 132 -27.79 7.91 2.88
CA LEU A 132 -26.65 7.88 1.96
C LEU A 132 -25.59 8.92 2.31
N ILE A 133 -26.00 10.17 2.59
CA ILE A 133 -25.10 11.25 2.99
C ILE A 133 -24.37 10.92 4.30
N GLU A 134 -25.04 10.28 5.26
CA GLU A 134 -24.44 9.84 6.52
C GLU A 134 -23.37 8.75 6.31
N LYS A 135 -23.59 7.84 5.35
CA LYS A 135 -22.66 6.72 5.06
C LYS A 135 -21.53 7.10 4.09
N LEU A 136 -21.69 8.15 3.29
CA LEU A 136 -20.69 8.62 2.34
C LEU A 136 -19.28 8.91 2.90
N PRO A 137 -19.09 9.57 4.06
CA PRO A 137 -17.76 9.76 4.64
C PRO A 137 -17.08 8.45 5.03
N GLN A 138 -17.85 7.39 5.35
CA GLN A 138 -17.32 6.06 5.65
C GLN A 138 -16.89 5.31 4.37
N ALA A 139 -17.57 5.55 3.25
CA ALA A 139 -17.25 5.02 1.93
C ALA A 139 -16.02 5.69 1.28
N GLY A 140 -15.48 6.75 1.88
CA GLY A 140 -14.26 7.43 1.40
C GLY A 140 -14.51 8.65 0.52
N MET A 141 -15.76 9.08 0.38
CA MET A 141 -16.12 10.35 -0.26
C MET A 141 -16.20 11.45 0.80
N ARG A 142 -15.17 12.30 0.85
CA ARG A 142 -15.31 13.62 1.45
C ARG A 142 -16.01 14.50 0.41
N LEU A 143 -17.29 14.77 0.62
CA LEU A 143 -17.97 15.84 -0.12
C LEU A 143 -17.18 17.12 0.15
N ALA A 144 -16.58 17.68 -0.90
CA ALA A 144 -15.81 18.91 -0.81
C ALA A 144 -16.78 20.05 -0.45
N GLY A 145 -17.01 20.25 0.84
CA GLY A 145 -18.01 21.18 1.35
C GLY A 145 -18.20 21.20 2.87
N GLU A 146 -17.46 20.41 3.66
CA GLU A 146 -17.37 20.64 5.09
C GLU A 146 -16.26 21.67 5.37
N PRO A 147 -16.56 22.83 6.01
CA PRO A 147 -15.53 23.74 6.47
C PRO A 147 -14.63 22.99 7.45
N SER A 148 -13.33 23.00 7.14
CA SER A 148 -12.29 22.62 8.09
C SER A 148 -12.56 23.37 9.39
N ALA A 149 -12.82 22.65 10.49
CA ALA A 149 -12.83 23.17 11.84
C ALA A 149 -11.41 23.63 12.25
N ALA A 150 -10.91 24.65 11.56
CA ALA A 150 -9.67 25.36 11.83
C ALA A 150 -9.89 26.88 12.01
N ASP A 151 -11.13 27.35 11.89
CA ASP A 151 -11.52 28.72 12.23
C ASP A 151 -12.21 28.75 13.61
N ASP A 152 -11.55 28.19 14.63
CA ASP A 152 -11.84 28.52 16.04
C ASP A 152 -10.52 28.51 16.84
N LEU A 153 -9.65 29.43 16.47
CA LEU A 153 -8.69 30.02 17.41
C LEU A 153 -8.70 31.53 17.15
N GLY A 154 -9.70 32.17 17.74
CA GLY A 154 -9.57 33.57 18.08
C GLY A 154 -8.37 33.75 19.00
N LEU A 155 -7.41 34.55 18.55
CA LEU A 155 -6.51 35.32 19.39
C LEU A 155 -5.99 36.50 18.57
N GLU A 156 -6.62 37.64 18.86
CA GLU A 156 -6.25 39.06 18.61
C GLU A 156 -5.42 39.43 17.36
#